data_AF-A0A2R6KL31-F1
#
_entry.id   AF-A0A2R6KL31-F1
#
_cell.length_a   1.000
_cell.length_b   1.000
_cell.length_c   1.000
_cell.angle_alpha   90.00
_cell.angle_beta   90.00
_cell.angle_gamma   90.00
#
_symmetry.space_group_name_H-M   'P 1'
#
loop_
_entity.id
_entity.type
_entity.pdbx_description
1 polymer ?
#
loop_
_entity_poly.entity_id
_entity_poly.type
_entity_poly.pdbx_seq_one_letter_code
_entity_poly.pdbx_strand_id
1 'polypeptide(L)'
;MVLVLSEDDIRSVLDLAGLVNVVEEALVKQAAGEAVRPERPHYPVGEGLDGDEPLGTGLTMPAYIHGDAQYATKLVGLFEGNAERGLPTIHAQVALTDARTGVPEAYMGGTTITNARTGCIGAAAVRALAPDTSTLGVLGAGAQARWQTRAIDTVVSLSDVRVYSPSDSREACVAELREEGIPAE
;
A
#
# COMPACT_ATOMS: atom_id res chain seq x y z
N MET A 1 2.16 23.59 14.54
CA MET A 1 2.68 23.62 13.15
C MET A 1 2.49 22.22 12.61
N VAL A 2 1.84 22.07 11.45
CA VAL A 2 1.58 20.74 10.87
C VAL A 2 2.85 20.27 10.16
N LEU A 3 3.30 19.05 10.45
CA LEU A 3 4.43 18.42 9.76
C LEU A 3 4.03 18.00 8.34
N VAL A 4 4.86 18.28 7.34
CA VAL A 4 4.62 17.87 5.96
C VAL A 4 5.75 16.95 5.51
N LEU A 5 5.42 15.73 5.09
CA LEU A 5 6.39 14.73 4.62
C LEU A 5 6.11 14.39 3.16
N SER A 6 7.13 14.53 2.31
CA SER A 6 7.08 14.13 0.91
C SER A 6 7.09 12.60 0.74
N GLU A 7 6.84 12.11 -0.47
CA GLU A 7 7.05 10.69 -0.79
C GLU A 7 8.51 10.26 -0.57
N ASP A 8 9.48 11.17 -0.78
CA ASP A 8 10.90 10.87 -0.58
C ASP A 8 11.24 10.76 0.92
N ASP A 9 10.66 11.63 1.75
CA ASP A 9 10.79 11.52 3.21
C ASP A 9 10.26 10.17 3.69
N ILE A 10 9.08 9.76 3.20
CA ILE A 10 8.49 8.46 3.53
C ILE A 10 9.36 7.29 3.07
N ARG A 11 9.88 7.32 1.83
CA ARG A 11 10.77 6.26 1.32
C ARG A 11 12.05 6.14 2.17
N SER A 12 12.59 7.27 2.61
CA SER A 12 13.85 7.29 3.37
C SER A 12 13.77 6.64 4.76
N VAL A 13 12.56 6.51 5.31
CA VAL A 13 12.33 5.96 6.66
C VAL A 13 11.55 4.64 6.66
N LEU A 14 11.14 4.15 5.49
CA LEU A 14 10.31 2.95 5.41
C LEU A 14 11.12 1.69 5.78
N ASP A 15 10.80 1.10 6.92
CA ASP A 15 11.22 -0.25 7.30
C ASP A 15 10.12 -1.25 6.94
N LEU A 16 10.30 -1.97 5.83
CA LEU A 16 9.29 -2.90 5.32
C LEU A 16 9.07 -4.10 6.26
N ALA A 17 10.14 -4.65 6.84
CA ALA A 17 10.05 -5.79 7.75
C ALA A 17 9.35 -5.40 9.06
N GLY A 18 9.73 -4.25 9.62
CA GLY A 18 9.05 -3.67 10.79
C GLY A 18 7.57 -3.36 10.53
N LEU A 19 7.24 -2.86 9.33
CA LEU A 19 5.87 -2.55 8.94
C LEU A 19 4.96 -3.80 8.91
N VAL A 20 5.49 -4.99 8.62
CA VAL A 20 4.69 -6.24 8.70
C VAL A 20 4.12 -6.43 10.11
N ASN A 21 4.93 -6.20 11.14
CA ASN A 21 4.50 -6.33 12.54
C ASN A 21 3.41 -5.31 12.89
N VAL A 22 3.56 -4.06 12.46
CA VAL A 22 2.55 -2.99 12.66
C VAL A 22 1.23 -3.34 11.97
N VAL A 23 1.29 -3.87 10.73
CA VAL A 23 0.10 -4.28 9.99
C VAL A 23 -0.59 -5.46 10.66
N GLU A 24 0.15 -6.45 11.14
CA GLU A 24 -0.43 -7.58 11.88
C GLU A 24 -1.12 -7.14 13.17
N GLU A 25 -0.47 -6.30 13.97
CA GLU A 25 -1.06 -5.76 15.19
C GLU A 25 -2.38 -5.04 14.89
N ALA A 26 -2.39 -4.20 13.84
CA ALA A 26 -3.60 -3.51 13.40
C ALA A 26 -4.71 -4.48 12.96
N LEU A 27 -4.38 -5.56 12.26
CA LEU A 27 -5.33 -6.61 11.86
C LEU A 27 -5.91 -7.36 13.07
N VAL A 28 -5.07 -7.67 14.08
CA VAL A 28 -5.51 -8.30 15.33
C VAL A 28 -6.45 -7.38 16.10
N LYS A 29 -6.08 -6.11 16.31
CA LYS A 29 -6.94 -5.11 16.96
C LYS A 29 -8.26 -4.91 16.22
N GLN A 30 -8.21 -4.89 14.90
CA GLN A 30 -9.41 -4.84 14.08
C GLN A 30 -10.32 -6.07 14.31
N ALA A 31 -9.76 -7.27 14.34
CA ALA A 31 -10.53 -8.49 14.60
C ALA A 31 -11.13 -8.50 16.02
N ALA A 32 -10.46 -7.88 16.98
CA ALA A 32 -10.94 -7.71 18.35
C ALA A 32 -12.01 -6.61 18.52
N GLY A 33 -12.35 -5.86 17.47
CA GLY A 33 -13.28 -4.72 17.55
C GLY A 33 -12.66 -3.45 18.15
N GLU A 34 -11.33 -3.38 18.19
CA GLU A 34 -10.55 -2.25 18.72
C GLU A 34 -10.14 -1.25 17.63
N ALA A 35 -10.80 -1.29 16.48
CA ALA A 35 -10.59 -0.37 15.38
C ALA A 35 -11.91 0.23 14.90
N VAL A 36 -11.96 1.56 14.78
CA VAL A 36 -13.01 2.28 14.07
C VAL A 36 -12.57 2.45 12.62
N ARG A 37 -13.27 1.79 11.70
CA ARG A 37 -13.03 1.91 10.26
C ARG A 37 -14.37 2.03 9.54
N PRO A 38 -14.89 3.25 9.36
CA PRO A 38 -16.11 3.49 8.60
C PRO A 38 -16.02 2.94 7.18
N GLU A 39 -17.18 2.81 6.52
CA GLU A 39 -17.21 2.52 5.10
C GLU A 39 -16.43 3.59 4.33
N ARG A 40 -15.59 3.14 3.38
CA ARG A 40 -14.81 4.06 2.55
C ARG A 40 -15.68 4.54 1.38
N PRO A 41 -16.03 5.83 1.28
CA PRO A 41 -16.78 6.32 0.13
C PRO A 41 -15.90 6.26 -1.11
N HIS A 42 -16.52 5.91 -2.24
CA HIS A 42 -15.97 6.02 -3.57
C HIS A 42 -16.84 7.02 -4.32
N TYR A 43 -16.22 7.97 -5.01
CA TYR A 43 -16.95 8.98 -5.75
C TYR A 43 -16.27 9.26 -7.09
N PRO A 44 -17.03 9.47 -8.17
CA PRO A 44 -16.47 9.84 -9.46
C PRO A 44 -15.77 11.19 -9.36
N VAL A 45 -14.67 11.35 -10.10
CA VAL A 45 -13.88 12.58 -10.15
C VAL A 45 -13.52 12.91 -11.60
N GLY A 46 -13.60 14.18 -11.95
CA GLY A 46 -13.13 14.71 -13.25
C GLY A 46 -14.20 14.75 -14.35
N GLU A 47 -15.45 14.40 -14.04
CA GLU A 47 -16.58 14.61 -14.94
C GLU A 47 -16.67 16.09 -15.37
N GLY A 48 -16.87 16.33 -16.67
CA GLY A 48 -16.96 17.65 -17.27
C GLY A 48 -15.61 18.31 -17.61
N LEU A 49 -14.47 17.68 -17.30
CA LEU A 49 -13.15 18.21 -17.71
C LEU A 49 -12.85 17.89 -19.18
N ASP A 50 -13.05 16.64 -19.59
CA ASP A 50 -12.76 16.15 -20.96
C ASP A 50 -13.97 15.46 -21.62
N GLY A 51 -15.13 15.46 -20.95
CA GLY A 51 -16.37 14.81 -21.40
C GLY A 51 -17.34 14.55 -20.25
N ASP A 52 -18.45 13.88 -20.55
CA ASP A 52 -19.51 13.57 -19.57
C ASP A 52 -19.18 12.37 -18.66
N GLU A 53 -18.08 11.65 -18.94
CA GLU A 53 -17.64 10.51 -18.14
C GLU A 53 -16.59 10.92 -17.09
N PRO A 54 -16.62 10.33 -15.88
CA PRO A 54 -15.57 10.53 -14.88
C PRO A 54 -14.20 10.05 -15.38
N LEU A 55 -13.15 10.80 -15.03
CA LEU A 55 -11.76 10.44 -15.35
C LEU A 55 -11.15 9.45 -14.34
N GLY A 56 -11.75 9.33 -13.16
CA GLY A 56 -11.27 8.45 -12.11
C GLY A 56 -12.18 8.41 -10.90
N THR A 57 -11.71 7.75 -9.85
CA THR A 57 -12.42 7.57 -8.59
C THR A 57 -11.62 8.15 -7.43
N GLY A 58 -12.26 9.00 -6.63
CA GLY A 58 -11.76 9.45 -5.35
C GLY A 58 -12.18 8.49 -4.23
N LEU A 59 -11.29 8.24 -3.28
CA LEU A 59 -11.57 7.45 -2.09
C LEU A 59 -11.11 8.20 -0.84
N THR A 60 -11.90 8.09 0.23
CA THR A 60 -11.45 8.50 1.57
C THR A 60 -11.51 7.30 2.52
N MET A 61 -10.49 7.12 3.33
CA MET A 61 -10.32 5.96 4.21
C MET A 61 -9.90 6.45 5.60
N PRO A 62 -10.86 6.91 6.43
CA PRO A 62 -10.60 7.23 7.83
C PRO A 62 -10.46 5.94 8.66
N ALA A 63 -9.55 5.96 9.63
CA ALA A 63 -9.42 4.89 10.61
C ALA A 63 -8.86 5.41 11.94
N TYR A 64 -9.31 4.80 13.03
CA TYR A 64 -8.76 5.01 14.37
C TYR A 64 -8.60 3.66 15.07
N ILE A 65 -7.44 3.43 15.69
CA ILE A 65 -7.21 2.30 16.58
C ILE A 65 -7.45 2.79 18.01
N HIS A 66 -8.28 2.08 18.78
CA HIS A 66 -8.62 2.50 20.13
C HIS A 66 -7.37 2.64 21.01
N GLY A 67 -7.21 3.82 21.62
CA GLY A 67 -6.10 4.11 22.52
C GLY A 67 -4.87 4.72 21.83
N ASP A 68 -4.80 4.72 20.51
CA ASP A 68 -3.72 5.38 19.78
C ASP A 68 -3.83 6.91 19.95
N ALA A 69 -2.69 7.60 19.89
CA ALA A 69 -2.61 9.05 20.04
C ALA A 69 -3.15 9.79 18.80
N GLN A 70 -3.16 9.15 17.64
CA GLN A 70 -3.64 9.73 16.38
C GLN A 70 -4.72 8.88 15.74
N TYR A 71 -5.60 9.53 14.98
CA TYR A 71 -6.36 8.89 13.92
C TYR A 71 -5.86 9.37 12.56
N ALA A 72 -6.05 8.52 11.54
CA ALA A 72 -5.55 8.77 10.21
C ALA A 72 -6.69 8.84 9.20
N THR A 73 -6.57 9.73 8.22
CA THR A 73 -7.40 9.69 7.01
C THR A 73 -6.49 9.58 5.80
N LYS A 74 -6.68 8.52 5.01
CA LYS A 74 -6.06 8.41 3.71
C LYS A 74 -7.01 8.91 2.63
N LEU A 75 -6.53 9.79 1.76
CA LEU A 75 -7.23 10.18 0.54
C LEU A 75 -6.50 9.55 -0.65
N VAL A 76 -7.25 9.02 -1.61
CA VAL A 76 -6.70 8.31 -2.77
C VAL A 76 -7.40 8.78 -4.04
N GLY A 77 -6.63 9.01 -5.09
CA GLY A 77 -7.12 9.10 -6.46
C GLY A 77 -6.73 7.85 -7.24
N LEU A 78 -7.71 7.17 -7.82
CA LEU A 78 -7.54 6.04 -8.74
C LEU A 78 -7.94 6.47 -10.15
N PHE A 79 -6.96 6.55 -11.05
CA PHE A 79 -7.13 7.05 -12.42
C PHE A 79 -6.44 6.08 -13.40
N GLU A 80 -7.19 5.20 -14.04
CA GLU A 80 -6.62 4.16 -14.92
C GLU A 80 -5.91 4.78 -16.14
N GLY A 81 -6.47 5.86 -16.70
CA GLY A 81 -5.88 6.60 -17.82
C GLY A 81 -4.52 7.27 -17.52
N ASN A 82 -4.07 7.31 -16.25
CA ASN A 82 -2.74 7.81 -15.93
C ASN A 82 -1.61 6.98 -16.56
N ALA A 83 -1.85 5.69 -16.82
CA ALA A 83 -0.86 4.84 -17.48
C ALA A 83 -0.44 5.41 -18.86
N GLU A 84 -1.40 5.91 -19.64
CA GLU A 84 -1.17 6.53 -20.95
C GLU A 84 -0.40 7.86 -20.84
N ARG A 85 -0.44 8.48 -19.66
CA ARG A 85 0.21 9.76 -19.34
C ARG A 85 1.58 9.57 -18.67
N GLY A 86 2.03 8.33 -18.49
CA GLY A 86 3.26 8.01 -17.76
C GLY A 86 3.18 8.31 -16.25
N LEU A 87 1.97 8.38 -15.69
CA LEU A 87 1.73 8.63 -14.28
C LEU A 87 1.28 7.34 -13.56
N PRO A 88 1.51 7.23 -12.24
CA PRO A 88 0.92 6.15 -11.44
C PRO A 88 -0.61 6.18 -11.50
N THR A 89 -1.21 4.99 -11.60
CA THR A 89 -2.68 4.81 -11.54
C THR A 89 -3.26 5.21 -10.17
N ILE A 90 -2.46 5.14 -9.12
CA ILE A 90 -2.85 5.48 -7.75
C ILE A 90 -1.95 6.60 -7.24
N HIS A 91 -2.57 7.67 -6.77
CA HIS A 91 -1.95 8.69 -5.94
C HIS A 91 -2.64 8.70 -4.58
N ALA A 92 -1.88 8.74 -3.51
CA ALA A 92 -2.44 8.76 -2.18
C ALA A 92 -1.72 9.76 -1.27
N GLN A 93 -2.44 10.21 -0.25
CA GLN A 93 -1.96 11.07 0.81
C GLN A 93 -2.57 10.63 2.14
N VAL A 94 -1.85 10.83 3.24
CA VAL A 94 -2.32 10.50 4.58
C VAL A 94 -2.25 11.74 5.45
N ALA A 95 -3.33 12.02 6.18
CA ALA A 95 -3.37 13.03 7.23
C ALA A 95 -3.44 12.34 8.60
N LEU A 96 -2.59 12.76 9.53
CA LEU A 96 -2.65 12.38 10.95
C LEU A 96 -3.23 13.52 11.77
N THR A 97 -4.13 13.16 12.67
CA THR A 97 -4.80 14.11 13.56
C THR A 97 -4.73 13.60 14.99
N ASP A 98 -4.41 14.49 15.93
CA ASP A 98 -4.39 14.16 17.36
C ASP A 98 -5.79 13.72 17.80
N ALA A 99 -5.88 12.52 18.36
CA ALA A 99 -7.15 11.89 18.72
C ALA A 99 -7.82 12.52 19.95
N ARG A 100 -7.09 13.33 20.73
CA ARG A 100 -7.62 13.98 21.94
C ARG A 100 -8.25 15.33 21.64
N THR A 101 -7.71 16.05 20.67
CA THR A 101 -8.00 17.47 20.41
C THR A 101 -8.54 17.72 19.01
N GLY A 102 -8.37 16.79 18.07
CA GLY A 102 -8.72 16.99 16.66
C GLY A 102 -7.75 17.93 15.93
N VAL A 103 -6.64 18.33 16.55
CA VAL A 103 -5.64 19.20 15.93
C VAL A 103 -4.85 18.42 14.88
N PRO A 104 -4.76 18.90 13.62
CA PRO A 104 -3.93 18.26 12.61
C PRO A 104 -2.45 18.25 13.01
N GLU A 105 -1.81 17.09 12.91
CA GLU A 105 -0.40 16.92 13.28
C GLU A 105 0.51 16.76 12.07
N ALA A 106 0.10 15.96 11.08
CA ALA A 106 0.91 15.72 9.90
C ALA A 106 0.09 15.50 8.61
N TYR A 107 0.70 15.83 7.48
CA TYR A 107 0.24 15.47 6.14
C TYR A 107 1.40 14.86 5.36
N MET A 108 1.20 13.70 4.74
CA MET A 108 2.29 12.94 4.13
C MET A 108 1.92 12.31 2.79
N GLY A 109 2.93 12.09 1.95
CA GLY A 109 2.85 11.21 0.79
C GLY A 109 2.33 9.83 1.20
N GLY A 110 1.30 9.34 0.52
CA GLY A 110 0.59 8.11 0.88
C GLY A 110 0.74 7.00 -0.14
N THR A 111 1.41 7.23 -1.27
CA THR A 111 1.56 6.25 -2.36
C THR A 111 2.51 5.15 -1.95
N THR A 112 3.68 5.50 -1.44
CA THR A 112 4.64 4.55 -0.87
C THR A 112 4.03 3.77 0.29
N ILE A 113 3.38 4.47 1.24
CA ILE A 113 2.67 3.85 2.37
C ILE A 113 1.61 2.86 1.88
N THR A 114 0.79 3.28 0.90
CA THR A 114 -0.28 2.44 0.34
C THR A 114 0.29 1.17 -0.27
N ASN A 115 1.39 1.29 -1.02
CA ASN A 115 2.00 0.14 -1.63
C ASN A 115 2.60 -0.82 -0.60
N ALA A 116 3.43 -0.30 0.31
CA ALA A 116 4.11 -1.07 1.34
C ALA A 116 3.13 -1.79 2.26
N ARG A 117 2.17 -1.08 2.86
CA ARG A 117 1.18 -1.68 3.77
C ARG A 117 0.31 -2.73 3.09
N THR A 118 0.06 -2.60 1.78
CA THR A 118 -0.72 -3.62 1.03
C THR A 118 0.10 -4.89 0.85
N GLY A 119 1.40 -4.75 0.52
CA GLY A 119 2.35 -5.87 0.51
C GLY A 119 2.45 -6.55 1.87
N CYS A 120 2.56 -5.78 2.95
CA CYS A 120 2.64 -6.30 4.32
C CYS A 120 1.41 -7.10 4.75
N ILE A 121 0.21 -6.82 4.21
CA ILE A 121 -0.97 -7.67 4.46
C ILE A 121 -0.75 -9.08 3.90
N GLY A 122 -0.17 -9.21 2.70
CA GLY A 122 0.15 -10.51 2.12
C GLY A 122 1.27 -11.21 2.87
N ALA A 123 2.31 -10.47 3.26
CA ALA A 123 3.38 -11.00 4.12
C ALA A 123 2.84 -11.54 5.45
N ALA A 124 1.95 -10.78 6.11
CA ALA A 124 1.28 -11.21 7.33
C ALA A 124 0.47 -12.50 7.12
N ALA A 125 -0.26 -12.60 6.01
CA ALA A 125 -1.01 -13.79 5.67
C ALA A 125 -0.10 -15.01 5.46
N VAL A 126 1.01 -14.85 4.73
CA VAL A 126 2.00 -15.92 4.52
C VAL A 126 2.62 -16.34 5.85
N ARG A 127 3.04 -15.38 6.68
CA ARG A 127 3.62 -15.65 8.01
C ARG A 127 2.68 -16.44 8.90
N ALA A 128 1.37 -16.17 8.84
CA ALA A 128 0.37 -16.86 9.65
C ALA A 128 -0.08 -18.21 9.07
N LEU A 129 -0.16 -18.34 7.74
CA LEU A 129 -0.84 -19.46 7.07
C LEU A 129 0.10 -20.42 6.32
N ALA A 130 1.30 -19.97 5.98
CA ALA A 130 2.30 -20.74 5.23
C ALA A 130 3.76 -20.37 5.63
N PRO A 131 4.11 -20.43 6.93
CA PRO A 131 5.41 -19.95 7.42
C PRO A 131 6.61 -20.75 6.88
N ASP A 132 6.40 -22.01 6.48
CA ASP A 132 7.46 -22.89 5.97
C ASP A 132 7.62 -22.81 4.43
N THR A 133 6.92 -21.88 3.76
CA THR A 133 7.04 -21.73 2.30
C THR A 133 8.36 -21.06 1.93
N SER A 134 8.96 -21.48 0.82
CA SER A 134 10.07 -20.78 0.18
C SER A 134 9.82 -20.48 -1.30
N THR A 135 8.61 -20.78 -1.79
CA THR A 135 8.21 -20.57 -3.19
C THR A 135 7.00 -19.64 -3.27
N LEU A 136 7.04 -18.68 -4.20
CA LEU A 136 5.96 -17.72 -4.42
C LEU A 136 5.55 -17.68 -5.90
N GLY A 137 4.28 -17.92 -6.19
CA GLY A 137 3.68 -17.62 -7.48
C GLY A 137 3.06 -16.23 -7.49
N VAL A 138 3.39 -15.41 -8.48
CA VAL A 138 2.90 -14.02 -8.61
C VAL A 138 2.12 -13.87 -9.90
N LEU A 139 0.83 -13.55 -9.79
CA LEU A 139 -0.05 -13.29 -10.94
C LEU A 139 -0.27 -11.78 -11.10
N GLY A 140 0.28 -11.24 -12.18
CA GLY A 140 0.41 -9.80 -12.44
C GLY A 140 1.84 -9.31 -12.20
N ALA A 141 2.25 -8.26 -12.91
CA ALA A 141 3.59 -7.70 -12.83
C ALA A 141 3.57 -6.16 -12.67
N GLY A 142 2.57 -5.64 -11.94
CA GLY A 142 2.46 -4.22 -11.60
C GLY A 142 3.21 -3.84 -10.32
N ALA A 143 2.95 -2.64 -9.80
CA ALA A 143 3.57 -2.17 -8.55
C ALA A 143 3.30 -3.14 -7.38
N GLN A 144 2.07 -3.61 -7.23
CA GLN A 144 1.72 -4.50 -6.13
C GLN A 144 2.41 -5.87 -6.19
N ALA A 145 2.69 -6.40 -7.38
CA ALA A 145 3.47 -7.64 -7.52
C ALA A 145 4.84 -7.51 -6.83
N ARG A 146 5.54 -6.39 -7.09
CA ARG A 146 6.85 -6.10 -6.47
C ARG A 146 6.74 -5.93 -4.96
N TRP A 147 5.81 -5.10 -4.49
CA TRP A 147 5.66 -4.81 -3.06
C TRP A 147 5.20 -6.02 -2.24
N GLN A 148 4.33 -6.86 -2.79
CA GLN A 148 3.93 -8.13 -2.17
C GLN A 148 5.14 -9.06 -2.06
N THR A 149 5.86 -9.30 -3.15
CA THR A 149 7.05 -10.17 -3.15
C THR A 149 8.10 -9.68 -2.16
N ARG A 150 8.45 -8.39 -2.19
CA ARG A 150 9.41 -7.78 -1.24
C ARG A 150 8.99 -8.00 0.20
N ALA A 151 7.71 -7.72 0.53
CA ALA A 151 7.23 -7.87 1.90
C ALA A 151 7.20 -9.34 2.33
N ILE A 152 6.79 -10.27 1.46
CA ILE A 152 6.78 -11.71 1.76
C ILE A 152 8.21 -12.23 1.99
N ASP A 153 9.18 -11.78 1.19
CA ASP A 153 10.57 -12.19 1.36
C ASP A 153 11.15 -11.82 2.75
N THR A 154 10.68 -10.71 3.34
CA THR A 154 11.07 -10.30 4.70
C THR A 154 10.61 -11.26 5.80
N VAL A 155 9.66 -12.17 5.53
CA VAL A 155 9.11 -13.08 6.54
C VAL A 155 9.40 -14.56 6.31
N VAL A 156 9.69 -15.01 5.09
CA VAL A 156 9.88 -16.44 4.78
C VAL A 156 11.09 -16.79 3.90
N SER A 157 11.98 -15.84 3.56
CA SER A 157 13.19 -16.08 2.74
C SER A 157 12.93 -16.91 1.48
N LEU A 158 12.51 -16.24 0.41
CA LEU A 158 12.09 -16.89 -0.84
C LEU A 158 13.30 -17.45 -1.61
N SER A 159 13.19 -18.71 -2.05
CA SER A 159 14.17 -19.39 -2.90
C SER A 159 13.74 -19.52 -4.36
N ASP A 160 12.46 -19.34 -4.66
CA ASP A 160 11.89 -19.45 -6.02
C ASP A 160 10.65 -18.54 -6.15
N VAL A 161 10.70 -17.53 -7.01
CA VAL A 161 9.56 -16.63 -7.29
C VAL A 161 9.22 -16.69 -8.76
N ARG A 162 7.97 -17.05 -9.11
CA ARG A 162 7.55 -17.17 -10.51
C ARG A 162 6.52 -16.11 -10.86
N VAL A 163 6.84 -15.25 -11.81
CA VAL A 163 6.01 -14.11 -12.19
C VAL A 163 5.31 -14.37 -13.52
N TYR A 164 3.98 -14.32 -13.51
CA TYR A 164 3.16 -14.36 -14.70
C TYR A 164 2.48 -13.01 -14.95
N SER A 165 2.50 -12.53 -16.20
CA SER A 165 1.69 -11.39 -16.65
C SER A 165 1.33 -11.57 -18.11
N PRO A 166 0.10 -11.21 -18.54
CA PRO A 166 -0.28 -11.27 -19.95
C PRO A 166 0.48 -10.26 -20.83
N SER A 167 1.15 -9.27 -20.24
CA SER A 167 2.03 -8.34 -20.95
C SER A 167 3.50 -8.57 -20.60
N ASP A 168 4.41 -7.94 -21.36
CA ASP A 168 5.86 -8.04 -21.14
C ASP A 168 6.34 -7.29 -19.89
N SER A 169 5.43 -6.69 -19.12
CA SER A 169 5.69 -6.11 -17.79
C SER A 169 6.35 -7.09 -16.81
N ARG A 170 6.19 -8.41 -17.02
CA ARG A 170 6.86 -9.46 -16.23
C ARG A 170 8.38 -9.35 -16.29
N GLU A 171 8.95 -8.99 -17.44
CA GLU A 171 10.41 -8.93 -17.63
C GLU A 171 11.04 -7.86 -16.74
N ALA A 172 10.45 -6.66 -16.73
CA ALA A 172 10.87 -5.57 -15.84
C ALA A 172 10.67 -5.94 -14.36
N CYS A 173 9.56 -6.58 -14.01
CA CYS A 173 9.29 -7.01 -12.63
C CYS A 173 10.33 -8.03 -12.14
N VAL A 174 10.65 -9.03 -12.96
CA VAL A 174 11.67 -10.05 -12.64
C VAL A 174 13.05 -9.43 -12.53
N ALA A 175 13.42 -8.53 -13.45
CA ALA A 175 14.70 -7.84 -13.40
C ALA A 175 14.87 -7.03 -12.10
N GLU A 176 13.88 -6.21 -11.74
CA GLU A 176 13.91 -5.41 -10.50
C GLU A 176 14.02 -6.29 -9.24
N LEU A 177 13.24 -7.39 -9.17
CA LEU A 177 13.31 -8.30 -8.02
C LEU A 177 14.68 -9.00 -7.91
N ARG A 178 15.28 -9.37 -9.05
CA ARG A 178 16.63 -9.96 -9.09
C ARG A 178 17.71 -8.97 -8.66
N GLU A 179 17.61 -7.70 -9.04
CA GLU A 179 18.53 -6.64 -8.59
C GLU A 179 18.51 -6.46 -7.06
N GLU A 180 17.38 -6.77 -6.43
CA GLU A 180 17.20 -6.75 -4.97
C GLU A 180 17.59 -8.07 -4.28
N GLY A 181 18.07 -9.05 -5.04
CA GLY A 181 18.49 -10.36 -4.51
C GLY A 181 17.38 -11.40 -4.36
N ILE A 182 16.17 -11.10 -4.83
CA ILE A 182 15.03 -12.04 -4.79
C ILE A 182 15.08 -12.94 -6.05
N PRO A 183 15.06 -14.29 -5.90
CA PRO A 183 15.23 -15.23 -7.01
C PRO A 183 13.95 -15.37 -7.85
N ALA A 184 13.63 -14.31 -8.62
CA ALA A 184 12.47 -14.28 -9.50
C ALA A 184 12.76 -14.83 -10.91
N GLU A 185 11.78 -15.41 -11.58
CA GLU A 185 11.79 -15.79 -13.00
C GLU A 185 10.46 -15.53 -13.70
#